data_AF-A0A956WN42-F1
#
_entry.id   AF-A0A956WN42-F1
#
_cell.length_a   1.000
_cell.length_b   1.000
_cell.length_c   1.000
_cell.angle_alpha   90.00
_cell.angle_beta   90.00
_cell.angle_gamma   90.00
#
_symmetry.space_group_name_H-M   'P 1'
#
loop_
_entity.id
_entity.type
_entity.pdbx_description
1 polymer ?
#
loop_
_entity_poly.entity_id
_entity_poly.type
_entity_poly.pdbx_seq_one_letter_code
_entity_poly.pdbx_strand_id
1 'polypeptide(L)'
;AGLSAMLLGSALQGATLAQEAPAPTVASRYIVQPGDTPESIASIFAVPADAILTASTLLNPPYLTADEVVVIPGVGEDAELTRWSGAAEWAPYVVDAHVVAPGETLADIAAAYKVDPWVLAEFNGISDIDALNEGQRLRIPLTDSVTAEDAAWAAPAESSEWAPSEASAWVGGGEDGAWEQPAASPVFAADVPAYMQAYSLSCEYAAAFIATSAFGAGVPEWAFMENVPQSENPHWGYRGDITGPWGGTDDYGVYAEALVPTLQEWGFTTDVFYGTSAADLTARLDAGMPVITWLGYFGDTGWQQYDAGEYLLAPGMHVVTVYGYDDGGVYLSNPGRGAYDYYDWDTFLQRWGVINGMALAVAPQ
;
A
#
# COMPACT_ATOMS: atom_id res chain seq x y z
N ALA A 1 7.69 8.92 -67.58
CA ALA A 1 7.97 7.73 -66.75
C ALA A 1 9.36 7.25 -67.12
N GLY A 2 10.36 7.13 -66.26
CA GLY A 2 10.48 7.30 -64.81
C GLY A 2 11.98 7.24 -64.49
N LEU A 3 12.38 7.92 -63.42
CA LEU A 3 13.72 8.42 -63.13
C LEU A 3 14.81 7.35 -62.89
N SER A 4 16.05 7.78 -63.16
CA SER A 4 17.34 7.16 -62.86
C SER A 4 17.48 6.67 -61.42
N ALA A 5 18.12 5.50 -61.29
CA ALA A 5 18.64 4.96 -60.05
C ALA A 5 20.17 5.11 -59.98
N MET A 6 20.65 5.44 -58.77
CA MET A 6 21.96 5.05 -58.20
C MET A 6 23.23 5.70 -58.81
N LEU A 7 24.31 6.02 -58.10
CA LEU A 7 24.81 5.67 -56.76
C LEU A 7 26.05 6.58 -56.50
N LEU A 8 26.06 7.39 -55.44
CA LEU A 8 27.28 7.92 -54.77
C LEU A 8 26.85 8.07 -53.31
N GLY A 9 27.31 7.27 -52.36
CA GLY A 9 28.69 7.17 -51.89
C GLY A 9 28.66 7.55 -50.40
N SER A 10 28.39 6.58 -49.54
CA SER A 10 28.15 6.75 -48.10
C SER A 10 29.43 7.04 -47.33
N ALA A 11 29.43 8.15 -46.58
CA ALA A 11 30.22 8.32 -45.37
C ALA A 11 29.25 8.80 -44.27
N LEU A 12 28.82 7.90 -43.39
CA LEU A 12 28.07 8.23 -42.19
C LEU A 12 29.04 8.21 -41.00
N GLN A 13 29.47 9.39 -40.58
CA GLN A 13 29.91 9.63 -39.21
C GLN A 13 28.69 9.49 -38.28
N GLY A 14 28.89 8.81 -37.16
CA GLY A 14 27.85 8.52 -36.18
C GLY A 14 27.22 9.77 -35.58
N ALA A 15 25.89 9.79 -35.57
CA ALA A 15 25.10 10.60 -34.67
C ALA A 15 24.44 9.64 -33.68
N THR A 16 24.90 9.66 -32.44
CA THR A 16 24.15 9.17 -31.28
C THR A 16 22.86 9.97 -31.20
N LEU A 17 21.72 9.30 -31.44
CA LEU A 17 20.41 9.88 -31.14
C LEU A 17 20.27 9.93 -29.62
N ALA A 18 20.37 11.14 -29.05
CA ALA A 18 19.85 11.40 -27.72
C ALA A 18 18.33 11.21 -27.80
N GLN A 19 17.81 10.30 -26.99
CA GLN A 19 16.38 10.12 -26.81
C GLN A 19 15.83 11.40 -26.17
N GLU A 20 15.01 12.14 -26.91
CA GLU A 20 14.35 13.34 -26.42
C GLU A 20 13.34 12.94 -25.36
N ALA A 21 13.48 13.48 -24.15
CA ALA A 21 12.60 13.20 -23.03
C ALA A 21 11.17 13.69 -23.35
N PRO A 22 10.11 12.93 -23.02
CA PRO A 22 8.75 13.35 -23.27
C PRO A 22 8.44 14.67 -22.55
N ALA A 23 7.71 15.57 -23.20
CA ALA A 23 7.27 16.83 -22.60
C ALA A 23 6.29 16.53 -21.45
N PRO A 24 6.46 17.15 -20.26
CA PRO A 24 5.60 16.86 -19.12
C PRO A 24 4.23 17.54 -19.29
N THR A 25 3.16 16.75 -19.24
CA THR A 25 1.80 17.26 -19.00
C THR A 25 1.10 16.36 -17.99
N VAL A 26 0.42 17.02 -17.03
CA VAL A 26 -0.42 16.51 -15.94
C VAL A 26 0.36 16.06 -14.68
N ALA A 27 -0.14 16.49 -13.52
CA ALA A 27 0.37 16.16 -12.19
C ALA A 27 0.76 14.67 -12.09
N SER A 28 2.04 14.40 -11.87
CA SER A 28 2.62 13.05 -11.88
C SER A 28 3.01 12.64 -10.46
N ARG A 29 2.91 11.35 -10.10
CA ARG A 29 3.45 10.85 -8.83
C ARG A 29 4.88 10.39 -9.00
N TYR A 30 5.67 10.56 -7.95
CA TYR A 30 7.03 10.06 -7.86
C TYR A 30 7.21 9.31 -6.54
N ILE A 31 7.61 8.04 -6.60
CA ILE A 31 8.00 7.27 -5.42
C ILE A 31 9.44 7.65 -5.09
N VAL A 32 9.63 8.27 -3.93
CA VAL A 32 10.91 8.71 -3.42
C VAL A 32 11.85 7.51 -3.34
N GLN A 33 12.96 7.55 -4.05
CA GLN A 33 14.01 6.54 -3.98
C GLN A 33 15.00 6.84 -2.85
N PRO A 34 15.75 5.83 -2.38
CA PRO A 34 16.81 6.06 -1.40
C PRO A 34 17.82 7.12 -1.88
N GLY A 35 17.92 8.22 -1.12
CA GLY A 35 18.84 9.32 -1.40
C GLY A 35 18.26 10.47 -2.23
N ASP A 36 16.97 10.40 -2.60
CA ASP A 36 16.29 11.53 -3.21
C ASP A 36 16.14 12.70 -2.24
N THR A 37 16.14 13.90 -2.82
CA THR A 37 15.80 15.14 -2.14
C THR A 37 14.72 15.85 -2.94
N PRO A 38 13.95 16.77 -2.32
CA PRO A 38 13.00 17.60 -3.07
C PRO A 38 13.66 18.29 -4.27
N GLU A 39 14.91 18.72 -4.13
CA GLU A 39 15.70 19.38 -5.17
C GLU A 39 16.13 18.43 -6.30
N SER A 40 16.49 17.17 -5.99
CA SER A 40 16.84 16.19 -7.03
C SER A 40 15.63 15.86 -7.89
N ILE A 41 14.48 15.64 -7.26
CA ILE A 41 13.22 15.34 -7.93
C ILE A 41 12.72 16.55 -8.73
N ALA A 42 12.72 17.74 -8.12
CA ALA A 42 12.39 19.01 -8.78
C ALA A 42 13.19 19.22 -10.07
N SER A 43 14.48 18.88 -10.05
CA SER A 43 15.35 19.00 -11.22
C SER A 43 14.96 18.03 -12.35
N ILE A 44 14.52 16.81 -12.01
CA ILE A 44 14.07 15.81 -13.00
C ILE A 44 12.82 16.31 -13.72
N PHE A 45 11.85 16.85 -12.97
CA PHE A 45 10.55 17.23 -13.50
C PHE A 45 10.43 18.70 -13.92
N ALA A 46 11.51 19.47 -13.76
CA ALA A 46 11.56 20.90 -14.05
C ALA A 46 10.47 21.72 -13.32
N VAL A 47 10.24 21.39 -12.05
CA VAL A 47 9.29 22.09 -11.17
C VAL A 47 10.02 22.63 -9.93
N PRO A 48 9.47 23.62 -9.21
CA PRO A 48 10.03 24.07 -7.94
C PRO A 48 9.92 22.97 -6.86
N ALA A 49 10.98 22.78 -6.06
CA ALA A 49 10.99 21.79 -4.97
C ALA A 49 9.94 22.08 -3.90
N ASP A 50 9.72 23.36 -3.59
CA ASP A 50 8.68 23.82 -2.68
C ASP A 50 7.28 23.49 -3.21
N ALA A 51 7.07 23.52 -4.53
CA ALA A 51 5.81 23.13 -5.14
C ALA A 51 5.51 21.63 -4.96
N ILE A 52 6.53 20.77 -5.03
CA ILE A 52 6.40 19.33 -4.72
C ILE A 52 6.00 19.13 -3.26
N LEU A 53 6.71 19.79 -2.32
CA LEU A 53 6.42 19.68 -0.89
C LEU A 53 5.01 20.18 -0.54
N THR A 54 4.57 21.24 -1.21
CA THR A 54 3.25 21.85 -1.00
C THR A 54 2.14 20.95 -1.56
N ALA A 55 2.36 20.39 -2.75
CA ALA A 55 1.42 19.49 -3.40
C ALA A 55 1.26 18.13 -2.68
N SER A 56 2.18 17.76 -1.77
CA SER A 56 2.29 16.40 -1.19
C SER A 56 1.84 16.30 0.27
N THR A 57 1.32 15.13 0.66
CA THR A 57 0.94 14.78 2.06
C THR A 57 2.06 13.98 2.76
N LEU A 58 3.16 14.69 3.05
CA LEU A 58 4.39 14.11 3.62
C LEU A 58 4.33 13.92 5.14
N LEU A 59 4.97 12.86 5.63
CA LEU A 59 5.12 12.61 7.06
C LEU A 59 6.19 13.49 7.70
N ASN A 60 7.29 13.79 6.97
CA ASN A 60 8.43 14.52 7.53
C ASN A 60 8.99 15.63 6.62
N PRO A 61 8.16 16.57 6.12
CA PRO A 61 8.66 17.66 5.27
C PRO A 61 9.70 18.54 6.00
N PRO A 62 10.74 19.05 5.33
CA PRO A 62 11.01 18.94 3.89
C PRO A 62 11.77 17.65 3.50
N TYR A 63 12.05 16.77 4.46
CA TYR A 63 12.78 15.53 4.18
C TYR A 63 11.84 14.54 3.51
N LEU A 64 12.38 13.81 2.55
CA LEU A 64 11.68 12.74 1.89
C LEU A 64 12.21 11.42 2.47
N THR A 65 11.28 10.59 2.91
CA THR A 65 11.58 9.22 3.29
C THR A 65 11.46 8.36 2.04
N ALA A 66 12.36 7.40 1.86
CA ALA A 66 12.24 6.44 0.77
C ALA A 66 10.84 5.79 0.81
N ASP A 67 10.31 5.52 -0.37
CA ASP A 67 8.98 4.95 -0.59
C ASP A 67 7.81 5.90 -0.26
N GLU A 68 8.06 7.12 0.21
CA GLU A 68 7.03 8.16 0.20
C GLU A 68 6.63 8.50 -1.24
N VAL A 69 5.34 8.75 -1.45
CA VAL A 69 4.85 9.25 -2.72
C VAL A 69 4.73 10.76 -2.66
N VAL A 70 5.43 11.44 -3.56
CA VAL A 70 5.28 12.88 -3.76
C VAL A 70 4.45 13.18 -5.01
N VAL A 71 3.69 14.26 -4.93
CA VAL A 71 2.94 14.83 -6.05
C VAL A 71 3.83 15.84 -6.76
N ILE A 72 4.05 15.62 -8.05
CA ILE A 72 4.77 16.52 -8.95
C ILE A 72 3.73 17.37 -9.67
N PRO A 73 3.60 18.68 -9.36
CA PRO A 73 2.66 19.55 -10.07
C PRO A 73 3.05 19.72 -11.53
N GLY A 74 2.10 20.09 -12.40
CA GLY A 74 2.43 20.56 -13.74
C GLY A 74 3.30 21.81 -13.70
N VAL A 75 4.14 22.01 -14.72
CA VAL A 75 5.01 23.19 -14.80
C VAL A 75 4.16 24.47 -14.84
N GLY A 76 4.24 25.28 -13.77
CA GLY A 76 3.47 26.52 -13.63
C GLY A 76 2.08 26.36 -13.04
N GLU A 77 1.71 25.16 -12.57
CA GLU A 77 0.47 24.93 -11.81
C GLU A 77 0.60 25.42 -10.36
N ASP A 78 -0.55 25.73 -9.76
CA ASP A 78 -0.66 26.10 -8.36
C ASP A 78 -0.62 24.85 -7.48
N ALA A 79 0.42 24.72 -6.65
CA ALA A 79 0.67 23.53 -5.86
C ALA A 79 -0.41 23.23 -4.79
N GLU A 80 -1.06 24.25 -4.25
CA GLU A 80 -2.15 24.09 -3.27
C GLU A 80 -3.42 23.59 -3.96
N LEU A 81 -3.74 24.12 -5.13
CA LEU A 81 -4.82 23.59 -5.95
C LEU A 81 -4.52 22.17 -6.42
N THR A 82 -3.28 21.89 -6.83
CA THR A 82 -2.83 20.53 -7.22
C THR A 82 -2.89 19.55 -6.04
N ARG A 83 -2.59 20.00 -4.81
CA ARG A 83 -2.78 19.18 -3.61
C ARG A 83 -4.24 18.73 -3.51
N TRP A 84 -5.19 19.65 -3.65
CA TRP A 84 -6.61 19.37 -3.49
C TRP A 84 -7.21 18.58 -4.66
N SER A 85 -6.86 18.93 -5.90
CA SER A 85 -7.35 18.21 -7.09
C SER A 85 -6.64 16.87 -7.27
N GLY A 86 -5.34 16.79 -6.99
CA GLY A 86 -4.54 15.57 -7.08
C GLY A 86 -4.76 14.59 -5.94
N ALA A 87 -5.14 15.05 -4.74
CA ALA A 87 -5.57 14.17 -3.65
C ALA A 87 -6.88 13.46 -3.97
N ALA A 88 -7.83 14.15 -4.58
CA ALA A 88 -9.14 13.60 -4.95
C ALA A 88 -9.09 12.67 -6.18
N GLU A 89 -8.14 12.87 -7.09
CA GLU A 89 -8.14 12.14 -8.37
C GLU A 89 -7.14 10.96 -8.37
N TRP A 90 -6.03 11.01 -7.61
CA TRP A 90 -4.99 9.96 -7.66
C TRP A 90 -4.24 9.71 -6.33
N ALA A 91 -4.72 10.18 -5.18
CA ALA A 91 -4.28 9.78 -3.83
C ALA A 91 -5.38 9.01 -3.11
N PRO A 92 -5.81 7.83 -3.58
CA PRO A 92 -7.09 7.25 -3.20
C PRO A 92 -7.16 6.79 -1.73
N TYR A 93 -6.12 7.06 -0.93
CA TYR A 93 -6.05 6.73 0.49
C TYR A 93 -5.63 7.86 1.38
N VAL A 94 -5.15 9.02 0.92
CA VAL A 94 -4.70 10.06 1.85
C VAL A 94 -5.50 11.31 1.60
N VAL A 95 -6.53 11.52 2.41
CA VAL A 95 -7.37 12.72 2.32
C VAL A 95 -6.69 13.92 2.96
N ASP A 96 -5.83 13.69 3.95
CA ASP A 96 -5.13 14.75 4.66
C ASP A 96 -3.88 14.25 5.38
N ALA A 97 -3.06 15.18 5.88
CA ALA A 97 -2.01 14.92 6.86
C ALA A 97 -2.27 15.74 8.13
N HIS A 98 -2.67 15.07 9.21
CA HIS A 98 -2.93 15.66 10.50
C HIS A 98 -1.64 15.83 11.31
N VAL A 99 -1.49 16.93 12.03
CA VAL A 99 -0.36 17.16 12.94
C VAL A 99 -0.87 17.02 14.37
N VAL A 100 -0.33 16.04 15.10
CA VAL A 100 -0.75 15.73 16.48
C VAL A 100 -0.54 16.95 17.37
N ALA A 101 -1.64 17.48 17.90
CA ALA A 101 -1.64 18.57 18.84
C ALA A 101 -1.26 18.09 20.26
N PRO A 102 -0.85 18.99 21.16
CA PRO A 102 -0.51 18.63 22.53
C PRO A 102 -1.67 17.92 23.23
N GLY A 103 -1.45 16.67 23.65
CA GLY A 103 -2.43 15.87 24.39
C GLY A 103 -3.50 15.19 23.53
N GLU A 104 -3.46 15.30 22.20
CA GLU A 104 -4.31 14.46 21.35
C GLU A 104 -3.86 13.00 21.40
N THR A 105 -4.83 12.09 21.52
CA THR A 105 -4.58 10.65 21.35
C THR A 105 -4.90 10.21 19.94
N LEU A 106 -4.38 9.06 19.51
CA LEU A 106 -4.74 8.52 18.20
C LEU A 106 -6.24 8.23 18.09
N ALA A 107 -6.88 7.87 19.21
CA ALA A 107 -8.33 7.66 19.27
C ALA A 107 -9.10 8.95 19.02
N ASP A 108 -8.66 10.09 19.58
CA ASP A 108 -9.30 11.39 19.36
C ASP A 108 -9.19 11.82 17.89
N ILE A 109 -8.00 11.66 17.31
CA ILE A 109 -7.73 12.01 15.91
C ILE A 109 -8.55 11.11 14.99
N ALA A 110 -8.50 9.79 15.20
CA ALA A 110 -9.26 8.84 14.41
C ALA A 110 -10.76 9.10 14.50
N ALA A 111 -11.28 9.43 15.69
CA ALA A 111 -12.68 9.82 15.85
C ALA A 111 -13.03 11.12 15.12
N ALA A 112 -12.15 12.13 15.15
CA ALA A 112 -12.35 13.40 14.42
C ALA A 112 -12.44 13.16 12.91
N TYR A 113 -11.61 12.26 12.40
CA TYR A 113 -11.66 11.82 11.02
C TYR A 113 -12.54 10.61 10.81
N LYS A 114 -13.41 10.17 11.73
CA LYS A 114 -14.30 8.99 11.54
C LYS A 114 -13.59 7.72 11.00
N VAL A 115 -12.32 7.53 11.30
CA VAL A 115 -11.53 6.32 10.98
C VAL A 115 -11.42 5.47 12.25
N ASP A 116 -11.29 4.16 12.12
CA ASP A 116 -10.94 3.31 13.26
C ASP A 116 -9.50 3.64 13.76
N PRO A 117 -9.28 3.81 15.07
CA PRO A 117 -7.96 4.18 15.60
C PRO A 117 -6.85 3.19 15.23
N TRP A 118 -7.14 1.89 15.14
CA TRP A 118 -6.17 0.88 14.72
C TRP A 118 -5.88 0.98 13.23
N VAL A 119 -6.88 1.24 12.40
CA VAL A 119 -6.67 1.51 10.96
C VAL A 119 -5.78 2.73 10.77
N LEU A 120 -6.02 3.82 11.51
CA LEU A 120 -5.18 5.01 11.45
C LEU A 120 -3.75 4.74 11.95
N ALA A 121 -3.61 3.96 13.02
CA ALA A 121 -2.29 3.56 13.56
C ALA A 121 -1.50 2.81 12.51
N GLU A 122 -2.11 1.77 11.95
CA GLU A 122 -1.49 0.91 10.98
C GLU A 122 -1.11 1.71 9.73
N PHE A 123 -2.03 2.51 9.20
CA PHE A 123 -1.79 3.34 8.01
C PHE A 123 -0.57 4.27 8.16
N ASN A 124 -0.21 4.61 9.40
CA ASN A 124 0.94 5.43 9.74
C ASN A 124 2.14 4.65 10.31
N GLY A 125 2.10 3.32 10.30
CA GLY A 125 3.17 2.48 10.84
C GLY A 125 3.34 2.62 12.36
N ILE A 126 2.26 2.94 13.07
CA ILE A 126 2.26 3.12 14.52
C ILE A 126 1.89 1.79 15.17
N SER A 127 2.87 1.15 15.80
CA SER A 127 2.71 -0.13 16.49
C SER A 127 2.12 0.00 17.90
N ASP A 128 2.32 1.14 18.55
CA ASP A 128 1.76 1.46 19.86
C ASP A 128 0.87 2.70 19.75
N ILE A 129 -0.43 2.47 19.85
CA ILE A 129 -1.47 3.50 19.71
C ILE A 129 -1.40 4.57 20.80
N ASP A 130 -0.82 4.24 21.96
CA ASP A 130 -0.65 5.15 23.09
C ASP A 130 0.66 5.96 22.98
N ALA A 131 1.55 5.60 22.05
CA ALA A 131 2.86 6.22 21.84
C ALA A 131 2.84 7.32 20.76
N LEU A 132 1.85 8.22 20.83
CA LEU A 132 1.75 9.36 19.93
C LEU A 132 2.60 10.54 20.42
N ASN A 133 3.44 11.11 19.56
CA ASN A 133 4.27 12.25 19.92
C ASN A 133 3.64 13.56 19.45
N GLU A 134 3.67 14.60 20.29
CA GLU A 134 3.29 15.96 19.87
C GLU A 134 4.12 16.39 18.65
N GLY A 135 3.44 16.93 17.63
CA GLY A 135 4.05 17.35 16.37
C GLY A 135 4.31 16.20 15.38
N GLN A 136 4.03 14.94 15.75
CA GLN A 136 4.01 13.83 14.81
C GLN A 136 2.96 14.09 13.72
N ARG A 137 3.29 13.80 12.47
CA ARG A 137 2.33 13.89 11.36
C ARG A 137 1.74 12.52 11.09
N LEU A 138 0.42 12.48 10.89
CA LEU A 138 -0.34 11.29 10.52
C LEU A 138 -1.01 11.52 9.18
N ARG A 139 -0.79 10.62 8.23
CA ARG A 139 -1.60 10.51 7.02
C ARG A 139 -2.99 9.99 7.42
N ILE A 140 -4.03 10.68 6.95
CA ILE A 140 -5.41 10.33 7.23
C ILE A 140 -5.94 9.50 6.07
N PRO A 141 -6.39 8.25 6.33
CA PRO A 141 -6.85 7.37 5.27
C PRO A 141 -8.17 7.86 4.65
N LEU A 142 -8.35 7.71 3.33
CA LEU A 142 -9.68 7.78 2.70
C LEU A 142 -10.45 6.51 3.07
N THR A 143 -11.63 6.64 3.65
CA THR A 143 -12.51 5.50 4.01
C THR A 143 -13.96 5.86 3.68
N ASP A 144 -14.88 4.88 3.65
CA ASP A 144 -16.31 5.11 3.40
C ASP A 144 -16.94 6.13 4.37
N SER A 145 -16.32 6.32 5.54
CA SER A 145 -16.77 7.24 6.59
C SER A 145 -16.20 8.66 6.45
N VAL A 146 -15.25 8.88 5.54
CA VAL A 146 -14.47 10.12 5.40
C VAL A 146 -14.43 10.56 3.96
N THR A 147 -15.08 11.67 3.65
CA THR A 147 -14.96 12.29 2.33
C THR A 147 -13.99 13.47 2.39
N ALA A 148 -13.42 13.87 1.25
CA ALA A 148 -12.57 15.07 1.16
C ALA A 148 -13.27 16.33 1.75
N GLU A 149 -14.60 16.39 1.72
CA GLU A 149 -15.40 17.49 2.27
C GLU A 149 -15.38 17.55 3.82
N ASP A 150 -15.15 16.43 4.51
CA ASP A 150 -15.13 16.36 5.98
C ASP A 150 -13.80 16.87 6.59
N ALA A 151 -12.68 16.80 5.85
CA ALA A 151 -11.34 17.16 6.34
C ALA A 151 -11.06 18.67 6.38
N ALA A 152 -11.91 19.49 5.75
CA ALA A 152 -11.64 20.91 5.54
C ALA A 152 -12.00 21.85 6.72
N TRP A 153 -12.44 21.33 7.87
CA TRP A 153 -12.84 22.19 9.00
C TRP A 153 -12.40 21.67 10.38
N ALA A 154 -11.17 21.99 10.76
CA ALA A 154 -10.78 22.14 12.17
C ALA A 154 -9.51 23.01 12.29
N ALA A 155 -9.64 24.32 12.08
CA ALA A 155 -8.62 25.27 12.55
C ALA A 155 -8.84 25.53 14.06
N PRO A 156 -7.79 25.48 14.91
CA PRO A 156 -7.93 25.52 16.36
C PRO A 156 -8.24 26.92 16.89
N ALA A 157 -9.11 27.00 17.91
CA ALA A 157 -9.28 28.20 18.74
C ALA A 157 -8.18 28.27 19.80
N GLU A 158 -7.59 29.44 19.96
CA GLU A 158 -6.43 29.72 20.81
C GLU A 158 -6.65 29.59 22.33
N SER A 159 -5.58 29.14 23.00
CA SER A 159 -5.03 29.59 24.29
C SER A 159 -5.83 29.44 25.60
N SER A 160 -5.22 28.77 26.59
CA SER A 160 -4.94 29.38 27.92
C SER A 160 -3.89 28.58 28.70
N GLU A 161 -3.13 29.31 29.53
CA GLU A 161 -1.79 29.06 30.08
C GLU A 161 -1.66 28.11 31.31
N TRP A 162 -0.45 27.51 31.47
CA TRP A 162 0.33 27.23 32.72
C TRP A 162 -0.22 26.17 33.73
N ALA A 163 0.51 25.15 34.25
CA ALA A 163 1.88 25.02 34.80
C ALA A 163 2.35 23.54 34.96
N PRO A 164 3.64 23.25 35.23
CA PRO A 164 4.19 21.89 35.36
C PRO A 164 4.22 21.35 36.81
N SER A 165 4.19 20.02 36.98
CA SER A 165 4.66 19.36 38.23
C SER A 165 5.33 18.00 37.98
N GLU A 166 6.66 18.01 38.04
CA GLU A 166 7.59 17.09 38.72
C GLU A 166 7.22 15.60 38.93
N ALA A 167 8.01 14.75 38.27
CA ALA A 167 8.71 13.54 38.74
C ALA A 167 8.16 12.69 39.92
N SER A 168 8.09 11.37 39.69
CA SER A 168 8.65 10.39 40.63
C SER A 168 9.12 9.10 39.92
N ALA A 169 10.41 8.80 40.09
CA ALA A 169 11.07 7.54 39.77
C ALA A 169 10.76 6.45 40.80
N TRP A 170 10.94 5.16 40.44
CA TRP A 170 11.38 3.96 41.23
C TRP A 170 11.18 2.75 40.29
N VAL A 171 12.16 2.04 39.69
CA VAL A 171 13.34 1.23 40.08
C VAL A 171 13.05 -0.17 40.66
N GLY A 172 13.55 -1.19 39.94
CA GLY A 172 13.88 -2.56 40.39
C GLY A 172 12.97 -3.62 39.77
N GLY A 173 13.41 -4.64 39.03
CA GLY A 173 14.70 -5.34 38.97
C GLY A 173 14.42 -6.84 39.16
N GLY A 174 14.90 -7.70 38.26
CA GLY A 174 14.77 -9.15 38.41
C GLY A 174 15.16 -9.90 37.14
N GLU A 175 16.36 -10.47 37.14
CA GLU A 175 16.92 -11.36 36.13
C GLU A 175 16.49 -12.81 36.43
N ASP A 176 16.03 -13.54 35.43
CA ASP A 176 16.11 -14.99 35.37
C ASP A 176 16.21 -15.48 33.92
N GLY A 177 17.41 -15.94 33.57
CA GLY A 177 17.74 -16.49 32.27
C GLY A 177 17.09 -17.86 32.04
N ALA A 178 16.38 -17.96 30.93
CA ALA A 178 16.18 -19.21 30.21
C ALA A 178 17.13 -19.21 29.02
N TRP A 179 17.88 -20.29 28.83
CA TRP A 179 18.62 -20.51 27.58
C TRP A 179 17.59 -20.80 26.49
N GLU A 180 17.15 -19.76 25.79
CA GLU A 180 16.33 -19.89 24.59
C GLU A 180 17.11 -20.69 23.56
N GLN A 181 16.45 -21.74 23.05
CA GLN A 181 16.92 -22.38 21.83
C GLN A 181 16.97 -21.30 20.75
N PRO A 182 17.99 -21.26 19.88
CA PRO A 182 17.99 -20.28 18.81
C PRO A 182 16.71 -20.49 18.01
N ALA A 183 15.84 -19.47 18.01
CA ALA A 183 14.69 -19.41 17.13
C ALA A 183 15.15 -19.79 15.73
N ALA A 184 14.37 -20.62 15.04
CA ALA A 184 14.72 -21.03 13.69
C ALA A 184 14.97 -19.76 12.86
N SER A 185 16.05 -19.76 12.07
CA SER A 185 16.34 -18.61 11.21
C SER A 185 15.16 -18.38 10.26
N PRO A 186 14.80 -17.11 9.98
CA PRO A 186 13.65 -16.81 9.14
C PRO A 186 13.78 -17.48 7.77
N VAL A 187 12.67 -18.04 7.30
CA VAL A 187 12.54 -18.64 5.99
C VAL A 187 11.92 -17.60 5.07
N PHE A 188 12.64 -17.23 4.01
CA PHE A 188 12.13 -16.34 2.97
C PHE A 188 11.92 -17.14 1.68
N ALA A 189 10.70 -17.10 1.18
CA ALA A 189 10.33 -17.73 -0.09
C ALA A 189 11.00 -17.02 -1.27
N ALA A 190 11.04 -15.69 -1.23
CA ALA A 190 11.72 -14.84 -2.20
C ALA A 190 11.91 -13.41 -1.68
N ASP A 191 12.78 -12.65 -2.34
CA ASP A 191 12.84 -11.20 -2.19
C ASP A 191 11.68 -10.58 -2.99
N VAL A 192 10.73 -9.96 -2.30
CA VAL A 192 9.61 -9.23 -2.93
C VAL A 192 9.79 -7.73 -2.67
N PRO A 193 9.33 -6.85 -3.57
CA PRO A 193 9.40 -5.41 -3.34
C PRO A 193 8.35 -4.95 -2.32
N ALA A 194 8.62 -3.83 -1.66
CA ALA A 194 7.58 -2.95 -1.14
C ALA A 194 6.97 -2.21 -2.34
N TYR A 195 5.66 -2.25 -2.47
CA TYR A 195 4.97 -1.64 -3.60
C TYR A 195 3.60 -1.17 -3.13
N MET A 196 3.26 0.07 -3.46
CA MET A 196 1.97 0.67 -3.12
C MET A 196 0.98 0.43 -4.26
N GLN A 197 -0.23 -0.01 -3.91
CA GLN A 197 -1.28 -0.27 -4.88
C GLN A 197 -1.75 1.02 -5.61
N ALA A 198 -2.15 0.89 -6.87
CA ALA A 198 -2.43 2.05 -7.73
C ALA A 198 -3.79 2.73 -7.47
N TYR A 199 -4.79 2.00 -7.00
CA TYR A 199 -6.18 2.44 -6.79
C TYR A 199 -6.75 1.95 -5.46
N SER A 200 -7.70 2.69 -4.86
CA SER A 200 -8.26 2.44 -3.50
C SER A 200 -8.50 0.97 -3.19
N LEU A 201 -9.03 0.21 -4.14
CA LEU A 201 -9.39 -1.19 -3.94
C LEU A 201 -8.60 -2.17 -4.82
N SER A 202 -7.38 -1.81 -5.24
CA SER A 202 -6.50 -2.65 -6.08
C SER A 202 -5.52 -3.55 -5.30
N CYS A 203 -5.74 -3.78 -4.01
CA CYS A 203 -4.78 -4.47 -3.13
C CYS A 203 -4.43 -5.87 -3.64
N GLU A 204 -5.37 -6.55 -4.27
CA GLU A 204 -5.20 -7.87 -4.87
C GLU A 204 -4.25 -7.85 -6.06
N TYR A 205 -4.40 -6.85 -6.93
CA TYR A 205 -3.57 -6.69 -8.12
C TYR A 205 -2.16 -6.28 -7.74
N ALA A 206 -2.04 -5.38 -6.76
CA ALA A 206 -0.76 -4.95 -6.23
C ALA A 206 -0.04 -6.06 -5.46
N ALA A 207 -0.75 -6.86 -4.67
CA ALA A 207 -0.19 -8.05 -4.04
C ALA A 207 0.24 -9.09 -5.09
N ALA A 208 -0.54 -9.28 -6.16
CA ALA A 208 -0.12 -10.14 -7.26
C ALA A 208 1.14 -9.62 -7.97
N PHE A 209 1.26 -8.30 -8.18
CA PHE A 209 2.47 -7.67 -8.71
C PHE A 209 3.68 -7.92 -7.80
N ILE A 210 3.54 -7.70 -6.48
CA ILE A 210 4.59 -7.95 -5.49
C ILE A 210 5.05 -9.40 -5.53
N ALA A 211 4.11 -10.34 -5.42
CA ALA A 211 4.39 -11.76 -5.37
C ALA A 211 5.08 -12.27 -6.65
N THR A 212 4.69 -11.74 -7.81
CA THR A 212 5.29 -12.12 -9.11
C THR A 212 6.62 -11.40 -9.38
N SER A 213 6.86 -10.23 -8.77
CA SER A 213 8.12 -9.49 -8.88
C SER A 213 9.31 -10.21 -8.25
N ALA A 214 9.06 -11.16 -7.34
CA ALA A 214 10.08 -12.10 -6.86
C ALA A 214 10.78 -12.88 -7.99
N PHE A 215 10.16 -12.95 -9.17
CA PHE A 215 10.65 -13.72 -10.30
C PHE A 215 10.94 -12.86 -11.54
N GLY A 216 10.95 -11.52 -11.41
CA GLY A 216 11.26 -10.61 -12.52
C GLY A 216 10.51 -9.29 -12.43
N ALA A 217 9.99 -8.81 -13.56
CA ALA A 217 9.32 -7.50 -13.64
C ALA A 217 7.93 -7.46 -13.00
N GLY A 218 7.41 -8.60 -12.53
CA GLY A 218 6.05 -8.72 -12.00
C GLY A 218 4.96 -8.63 -13.07
N VAL A 219 3.76 -9.10 -12.73
CA VAL A 219 2.55 -8.87 -13.51
C VAL A 219 1.95 -7.54 -13.06
N PRO A 220 1.97 -6.50 -13.90
CA PRO A 220 1.54 -5.16 -13.48
C PRO A 220 0.02 -5.12 -13.24
N GLU A 221 -0.44 -4.22 -12.36
CA GLU A 221 -1.87 -4.13 -12.00
C GLU A 221 -2.80 -3.93 -13.21
N TRP A 222 -2.38 -3.15 -14.21
CA TRP A 222 -3.18 -2.92 -15.42
C TRP A 222 -3.51 -4.22 -16.17
N ALA A 223 -2.66 -5.24 -16.09
CA ALA A 223 -2.91 -6.52 -16.73
C ALA A 223 -4.12 -7.22 -16.09
N PHE A 224 -4.31 -7.07 -14.79
CA PHE A 224 -5.49 -7.58 -14.11
C PHE A 224 -6.71 -6.72 -14.41
N MET A 225 -6.57 -5.39 -14.42
CA MET A 225 -7.69 -4.50 -14.77
C MET A 225 -8.26 -4.76 -16.17
N GLU A 226 -7.42 -5.13 -17.14
CA GLU A 226 -7.85 -5.45 -18.50
C GLU A 226 -8.50 -6.83 -18.62
N ASN A 227 -8.10 -7.80 -17.79
CA ASN A 227 -8.44 -9.21 -17.99
C ASN A 227 -9.38 -9.80 -16.93
N VAL A 228 -9.46 -9.21 -15.73
CA VAL A 228 -10.39 -9.62 -14.69
C VAL A 228 -11.74 -8.95 -14.99
N PRO A 229 -12.81 -9.72 -15.26
CA PRO A 229 -14.12 -9.16 -15.55
C PRO A 229 -14.76 -8.54 -14.31
N GLN A 230 -15.80 -7.73 -14.48
CA GLN A 230 -16.65 -7.28 -13.37
C GLN A 230 -17.62 -8.39 -12.95
N SER A 231 -17.87 -8.54 -11.66
CA SER A 231 -18.76 -9.56 -11.11
C SER A 231 -19.29 -9.17 -9.73
N GLU A 232 -20.56 -9.46 -9.44
CA GLU A 232 -21.08 -9.37 -8.08
C GLU A 232 -20.40 -10.38 -7.15
N ASN A 233 -20.11 -11.59 -7.63
CA ASN A 233 -19.37 -12.58 -6.86
C ASN A 233 -17.86 -12.41 -7.09
N PRO A 234 -17.07 -12.07 -6.06
CA PRO A 234 -15.65 -11.77 -6.19
C PRO A 234 -14.80 -12.98 -6.62
N HIS A 235 -15.29 -14.22 -6.51
CA HIS A 235 -14.60 -15.40 -7.04
C HIS A 235 -14.52 -15.40 -8.58
N TRP A 236 -15.38 -14.65 -9.26
CA TRP A 236 -15.49 -14.69 -10.73
C TRP A 236 -15.07 -13.38 -11.40
N GLY A 237 -14.77 -12.35 -10.63
CA GLY A 237 -14.41 -11.04 -11.16
C GLY A 237 -14.35 -9.98 -10.08
N TYR A 238 -14.00 -8.78 -10.47
CA TYR A 238 -13.90 -7.62 -9.60
C TYR A 238 -15.30 -7.10 -9.22
N ARG A 239 -15.54 -6.91 -7.91
CA ARG A 239 -16.81 -6.41 -7.36
C ARG A 239 -16.71 -4.92 -7.04
N GLY A 240 -17.48 -4.14 -7.78
CA GLY A 240 -17.66 -2.70 -7.57
C GLY A 240 -16.60 -1.85 -8.28
N ASP A 241 -16.48 -0.60 -7.85
CA ASP A 241 -15.57 0.39 -8.40
C ASP A 241 -14.20 0.29 -7.72
N ILE A 242 -13.14 0.02 -8.49
CA ILE A 242 -11.76 -0.06 -8.00
C ILE A 242 -11.24 1.26 -7.39
N THR A 243 -11.91 2.37 -7.71
CA THR A 243 -11.65 3.71 -7.17
C THR A 243 -12.60 4.09 -6.02
N GLY A 244 -13.54 3.20 -5.67
CA GLY A 244 -14.45 3.36 -4.55
C GLY A 244 -13.74 3.36 -3.20
N PRO A 245 -14.40 3.80 -2.12
CA PRO A 245 -13.78 3.89 -0.81
C PRO A 245 -13.55 2.49 -0.19
N TRP A 246 -12.53 2.38 0.69
CA TRP A 246 -12.19 1.12 1.36
C TRP A 246 -12.95 0.94 2.67
N GLY A 247 -13.34 -0.31 2.93
CA GLY A 247 -13.92 -0.77 4.19
C GLY A 247 -15.31 -1.40 4.03
N GLY A 248 -16.03 -1.03 2.97
CA GLY A 248 -17.35 -1.58 2.64
C GLY A 248 -17.32 -2.92 1.89
N THR A 249 -18.48 -3.29 1.33
CA THR A 249 -18.66 -4.50 0.50
C THR A 249 -19.43 -4.25 -0.80
N ASP A 250 -19.75 -2.98 -1.08
CA ASP A 250 -20.39 -2.57 -2.34
C ASP A 250 -19.30 -2.35 -3.41
N ASP A 251 -18.37 -1.45 -3.12
CA ASP A 251 -17.05 -1.39 -3.75
C ASP A 251 -16.09 -2.21 -2.89
N TYR A 252 -15.56 -3.30 -3.45
CA TYR A 252 -14.98 -4.35 -2.63
C TYR A 252 -13.61 -4.84 -3.08
N GLY A 253 -13.52 -5.43 -4.26
CA GLY A 253 -12.32 -6.15 -4.68
C GLY A 253 -12.62 -7.48 -5.36
N VAL A 254 -11.66 -8.38 -5.32
CA VAL A 254 -11.67 -9.64 -6.10
C VAL A 254 -11.04 -10.77 -5.29
N TYR A 255 -11.47 -12.01 -5.52
CA TYR A 255 -10.91 -13.18 -4.85
C TYR A 255 -9.89 -13.93 -5.70
N ALA A 256 -9.16 -14.81 -5.04
CA ALA A 256 -8.01 -15.53 -5.59
C ALA A 256 -8.26 -16.15 -6.96
N GLU A 257 -9.40 -16.83 -7.14
CA GLU A 257 -9.71 -17.56 -8.36
C GLU A 257 -9.80 -16.67 -9.60
N ALA A 258 -10.28 -15.45 -9.46
CA ALA A 258 -10.45 -14.53 -10.57
C ALA A 258 -9.10 -13.95 -11.06
N LEU A 259 -8.04 -13.99 -10.25
CA LEU A 259 -6.69 -13.58 -10.66
C LEU A 259 -5.95 -14.66 -11.47
N VAL A 260 -6.33 -15.93 -11.28
CA VAL A 260 -5.61 -17.09 -11.81
C VAL A 260 -5.45 -17.06 -13.34
N PRO A 261 -6.48 -16.77 -14.15
CA PRO A 261 -6.33 -16.78 -15.61
C PRO A 261 -5.25 -15.80 -16.10
N THR A 262 -5.25 -14.57 -15.58
CA THR A 262 -4.26 -13.55 -15.91
C THR A 262 -2.85 -13.99 -15.50
N LEU A 263 -2.68 -14.51 -14.28
CA LEU A 263 -1.37 -15.01 -13.82
C LEU A 263 -0.84 -16.14 -14.70
N GLN A 264 -1.71 -17.08 -15.09
CA GLN A 264 -1.33 -18.20 -15.95
C GLN A 264 -0.96 -17.76 -17.37
N GLU A 265 -1.67 -16.76 -17.93
CA GLU A 265 -1.33 -16.15 -19.22
C GLU A 265 0.04 -15.47 -19.19
N TRP A 266 0.41 -14.89 -18.04
CA TRP A 266 1.72 -14.28 -17.81
C TRP A 266 2.82 -15.26 -17.40
N GLY A 267 2.55 -16.57 -17.48
CA GLY A 267 3.56 -17.62 -17.31
C GLY A 267 3.81 -18.02 -15.85
N PHE A 268 2.84 -17.80 -14.96
CA PHE A 268 2.91 -18.26 -13.57
C PHE A 268 2.07 -19.52 -13.34
N THR A 269 2.59 -20.42 -12.51
CA THR A 269 1.84 -21.47 -11.85
C THR A 269 1.19 -20.86 -10.61
N THR A 270 -0.07 -21.23 -10.37
CA THR A 270 -0.90 -20.70 -9.29
C THR A 270 -1.44 -21.84 -8.43
N ASP A 271 -1.47 -21.62 -7.12
CA ASP A 271 -2.10 -22.54 -6.17
C ASP A 271 -3.03 -21.73 -5.26
N VAL A 272 -4.34 -21.78 -5.57
CA VAL A 272 -5.40 -21.21 -4.73
C VAL A 272 -5.74 -22.21 -3.64
N PHE A 273 -5.72 -21.77 -2.39
CA PHE A 273 -6.03 -22.60 -1.25
C PHE A 273 -6.75 -21.84 -0.14
N TYR A 274 -7.41 -22.60 0.71
CA TYR A 274 -8.11 -22.12 1.90
C TYR A 274 -7.49 -22.81 3.11
N GLY A 275 -6.57 -22.11 3.76
CA GLY A 275 -5.79 -22.65 4.87
C GLY A 275 -6.54 -22.57 6.20
N THR A 276 -6.24 -23.50 7.09
CA THR A 276 -6.77 -23.51 8.47
C THR A 276 -5.68 -23.39 9.51
N SER A 277 -4.41 -23.38 9.09
CA SER A 277 -3.25 -23.34 9.96
C SER A 277 -2.05 -22.69 9.27
N ALA A 278 -1.08 -22.23 10.07
CA ALA A 278 0.19 -21.72 9.58
C ALA A 278 0.90 -22.71 8.65
N ALA A 279 0.77 -24.03 8.90
CA ALA A 279 1.41 -25.07 8.11
C ALA A 279 0.95 -25.08 6.64
N ASP A 280 -0.31 -24.70 6.37
CA ASP A 280 -0.83 -24.62 5.00
C ASP A 280 -0.11 -23.52 4.21
N LEU A 281 0.23 -22.42 4.89
CA LEU A 281 0.92 -21.28 4.32
C LEU A 281 2.44 -21.53 4.22
N THR A 282 3.07 -21.98 5.31
CA THR A 282 4.53 -22.18 5.35
C THR A 282 5.00 -23.25 4.38
N ALA A 283 4.19 -24.28 4.11
CA ALA A 283 4.54 -25.29 3.10
C ALA A 283 4.76 -24.71 1.69
N ARG A 284 4.10 -23.60 1.35
CA ARG A 284 4.28 -22.89 0.06
C ARG A 284 5.46 -21.93 0.10
N LEU A 285 5.67 -21.26 1.22
CA LEU A 285 6.86 -20.44 1.43
C LEU A 285 8.14 -21.31 1.39
N ASP A 286 8.11 -22.49 1.99
CA ASP A 286 9.18 -23.50 1.92
C ASP A 286 9.44 -23.99 0.48
N ALA A 287 8.40 -23.97 -0.36
CA ALA A 287 8.50 -24.28 -1.78
C ALA A 287 9.00 -23.09 -2.63
N GLY A 288 9.36 -21.96 -2.00
CA GLY A 288 9.81 -20.75 -2.69
C GLY A 288 8.69 -19.98 -3.37
N MET A 289 7.45 -20.16 -2.92
CA MET A 289 6.27 -19.47 -3.48
C MET A 289 5.82 -18.36 -2.52
N PRO A 290 5.96 -17.07 -2.89
CA PRO A 290 5.26 -16.00 -2.20
C PRO A 290 3.75 -16.24 -2.23
N VAL A 291 3.07 -15.86 -1.15
CA VAL A 291 1.65 -16.15 -0.94
C VAL A 291 0.87 -14.86 -0.81
N ILE A 292 -0.07 -14.63 -1.72
CA ILE A 292 -1.05 -13.54 -1.64
C ILE A 292 -2.15 -13.97 -0.67
N THR A 293 -2.47 -13.15 0.33
CA THR A 293 -3.39 -13.51 1.41
C THR A 293 -4.43 -12.43 1.65
N TRP A 294 -5.70 -12.84 1.77
CA TRP A 294 -6.82 -11.97 2.09
C TRP A 294 -7.05 -11.96 3.60
N LEU A 295 -7.01 -10.77 4.20
CA LEU A 295 -7.04 -10.56 5.64
C LEU A 295 -8.23 -9.65 6.01
N GLY A 296 -9.03 -10.06 6.99
CA GLY A 296 -10.12 -9.25 7.53
C GLY A 296 -9.66 -8.37 8.69
N TYR A 297 -9.62 -7.06 8.49
CA TYR A 297 -9.10 -6.10 9.48
C TYR A 297 -10.13 -5.69 10.52
N PHE A 298 -11.42 -5.84 10.23
CA PHE A 298 -12.51 -5.49 11.15
C PHE A 298 -12.92 -6.67 12.05
N GLY A 299 -12.09 -7.72 12.11
CA GLY A 299 -12.38 -8.95 12.82
C GLY A 299 -13.44 -9.81 12.13
N ASP A 300 -13.99 -10.78 12.87
CA ASP A 300 -14.97 -11.76 12.37
C ASP A 300 -16.35 -11.11 12.15
N THR A 301 -16.45 -10.40 11.04
CA THR A 301 -17.64 -9.64 10.60
C THR A 301 -18.23 -10.21 9.31
N GLY A 302 -17.80 -11.42 8.92
CA GLY A 302 -18.18 -12.04 7.66
C GLY A 302 -19.61 -12.60 7.65
N TRP A 303 -20.23 -12.63 6.47
CA TRP A 303 -21.54 -13.26 6.26
C TRP A 303 -21.63 -13.95 4.89
N GLN A 304 -22.44 -15.01 4.84
CA GLN A 304 -22.74 -15.69 3.58
C GLN A 304 -23.72 -14.88 2.73
N GLN A 305 -23.33 -14.68 1.48
CA GLN A 305 -24.10 -14.04 0.42
C GLN A 305 -24.60 -15.10 -0.58
N TYR A 306 -25.77 -14.85 -1.20
CA TYR A 306 -26.47 -15.84 -2.05
C TYR A 306 -27.04 -15.28 -3.36
N ASP A 307 -26.89 -13.99 -3.63
CA ASP A 307 -27.45 -13.29 -4.80
C ASP A 307 -26.80 -13.73 -6.13
N ALA A 308 -25.50 -13.98 -6.11
CA ALA A 308 -24.69 -14.43 -7.24
C ALA A 308 -23.97 -15.74 -6.92
N GLY A 309 -24.72 -16.75 -6.44
CA GLY A 309 -24.14 -17.98 -5.89
C GLY A 309 -23.79 -17.84 -4.41
N GLU A 310 -23.24 -18.90 -3.81
CA GLU A 310 -22.84 -18.89 -2.39
C GLU A 310 -21.39 -18.46 -2.25
N TYR A 311 -21.16 -17.38 -1.50
CA TYR A 311 -19.83 -16.87 -1.19
C TYR A 311 -19.83 -16.06 0.11
N LEU A 312 -18.67 -15.96 0.75
CA LEU A 312 -18.48 -15.21 1.99
C LEU A 312 -18.08 -13.77 1.64
N LEU A 313 -18.69 -12.79 2.28
CA LEU A 313 -18.26 -11.39 2.27
C LEU A 313 -17.87 -10.97 3.68
N ALA A 314 -16.89 -10.10 3.79
CA ALA A 314 -16.54 -9.42 5.03
C ALA A 314 -16.09 -7.98 4.72
N PRO A 315 -16.45 -6.98 5.54
CA PRO A 315 -15.96 -5.61 5.41
C PRO A 315 -14.51 -5.51 5.91
N GLY A 316 -13.82 -4.43 5.53
CA GLY A 316 -12.43 -4.20 5.95
C GLY A 316 -11.47 -5.29 5.45
N MET A 317 -11.72 -5.89 4.29
CA MET A 317 -10.80 -6.85 3.69
C MET A 317 -9.62 -6.15 3.06
N HIS A 318 -8.41 -6.67 3.30
CA HIS A 318 -7.18 -6.19 2.70
C HIS A 318 -6.33 -7.34 2.22
N VAL A 319 -5.52 -7.12 1.19
CA VAL A 319 -4.71 -8.17 0.56
C VAL A 319 -3.25 -7.79 0.55
N VAL A 320 -2.42 -8.73 1.02
CA VAL A 320 -0.98 -8.55 1.21
C VAL A 320 -0.22 -9.74 0.64
N THR A 321 1.08 -9.59 0.41
CA THR A 321 1.96 -10.70 0.02
C THR A 321 2.80 -11.15 1.20
N VAL A 322 2.61 -12.39 1.65
CA VAL A 322 3.53 -13.05 2.58
C VAL A 322 4.70 -13.60 1.79
N TYR A 323 5.92 -13.25 2.18
CA TYR A 323 7.15 -13.67 1.51
C TYR A 323 8.14 -14.40 2.42
N GLY A 324 7.86 -14.46 3.72
CA GLY A 324 8.64 -15.23 4.66
C GLY A 324 7.96 -15.42 6.00
N TYR A 325 8.57 -16.23 6.85
CA TYR A 325 8.10 -16.51 8.19
C TYR A 325 9.23 -16.91 9.12
N ASP A 326 8.97 -16.87 10.42
CA ASP A 326 9.79 -17.50 11.46
C ASP A 326 8.90 -18.12 12.56
N ASP A 327 9.50 -18.51 13.67
CA ASP A 327 8.78 -19.12 14.80
C ASP A 327 7.76 -18.14 15.44
N GLY A 328 7.93 -16.83 15.28
CA GLY A 328 7.07 -15.80 15.85
C GLY A 328 5.94 -15.36 14.93
N GLY A 329 6.12 -15.41 13.61
CA GLY A 329 5.13 -14.84 12.70
C GLY A 329 5.51 -14.82 11.23
N VAL A 330 4.89 -13.91 10.49
CA VAL A 330 5.03 -13.77 9.04
C VAL A 330 5.54 -12.39 8.64
N TYR A 331 6.37 -12.38 7.61
CA TYR A 331 6.88 -11.18 6.95
C TYR A 331 6.04 -10.90 5.71
N LEU A 332 5.55 -9.66 5.63
CA LEU A 332 4.54 -9.25 4.65
C LEU A 332 5.05 -8.05 3.87
N SER A 333 4.71 -7.97 2.58
CA SER A 333 4.74 -6.72 1.82
C SER A 333 3.30 -6.26 1.63
N ASN A 334 3.01 -5.05 2.10
CA ASN A 334 1.67 -4.51 2.27
C ASN A 334 1.37 -3.41 1.24
N PRO A 335 0.50 -3.69 0.24
CA PRO A 335 0.15 -2.73 -0.80
C PRO A 335 -0.55 -1.47 -0.33
N GLY A 336 -1.29 -1.54 0.78
CA GLY A 336 -2.06 -0.41 1.31
C GLY A 336 -1.19 0.72 1.85
N ARG A 337 0.05 0.39 2.25
CA ARG A 337 1.05 1.36 2.74
C ARG A 337 2.33 1.41 1.91
N GLY A 338 2.51 0.49 0.96
CA GLY A 338 3.74 0.39 0.17
C GLY A 338 4.97 0.09 1.03
N ALA A 339 4.82 -0.72 2.07
CA ALA A 339 5.87 -1.02 3.04
C ALA A 339 5.84 -2.48 3.47
N TYR A 340 6.89 -2.91 4.16
CA TYR A 340 6.92 -4.23 4.79
C TYR A 340 6.34 -4.19 6.20
N ASP A 341 5.62 -5.24 6.54
CA ASP A 341 5.07 -5.47 7.88
C ASP A 341 5.55 -6.82 8.42
N TYR A 342 5.34 -6.99 9.73
CA TYR A 342 5.45 -8.27 10.40
C TYR A 342 4.23 -8.45 11.30
N TYR A 343 3.58 -9.61 11.21
CA TYR A 343 2.51 -10.00 12.12
C TYR A 343 2.91 -11.26 12.86
N ASP A 344 2.69 -11.27 14.17
CA ASP A 344 2.74 -12.51 14.93
C ASP A 344 1.68 -13.50 14.42
N TRP A 345 1.90 -14.79 14.65
CA TRP A 345 1.03 -15.85 14.15
C TRP A 345 -0.43 -15.73 14.60
N ASP A 346 -0.68 -15.31 15.85
CA ASP A 346 -2.04 -15.20 16.37
C ASP A 346 -2.80 -14.07 15.65
N THR A 347 -2.17 -12.90 15.49
CA THR A 347 -2.71 -11.77 14.74
C THR A 347 -2.98 -12.16 13.28
N PHE A 348 -2.01 -12.78 12.61
CA PHE A 348 -2.15 -13.16 11.21
C PHE A 348 -3.26 -14.20 11.01
N LEU A 349 -3.26 -15.28 11.78
CA LEU A 349 -4.24 -16.37 11.64
C LEU A 349 -5.67 -15.92 11.95
N GLN A 350 -5.84 -15.01 12.92
CA GLN A 350 -7.15 -14.42 13.21
C GLN A 350 -7.69 -13.63 12.01
N ARG A 351 -6.87 -12.77 11.40
CA ARG A 351 -7.27 -11.94 10.25
C ARG A 351 -7.49 -12.78 8.99
N TRP A 352 -6.61 -13.74 8.73
CA TRP A 352 -6.70 -14.64 7.57
C TRP A 352 -7.91 -15.57 7.65
N GLY A 353 -8.27 -16.00 8.87
CA GLY A 353 -9.43 -16.86 9.13
C GLY A 353 -10.78 -16.24 8.79
N VAL A 354 -10.90 -14.90 8.75
CA VAL A 354 -12.16 -14.19 8.46
C VAL A 354 -12.78 -14.61 7.12
N ILE A 355 -11.95 -14.92 6.13
CA ILE A 355 -12.37 -15.40 4.81
C ILE A 355 -11.96 -16.87 4.57
N ASN A 356 -11.98 -17.67 5.64
CA ASN A 356 -11.61 -19.10 5.63
C ASN A 356 -10.16 -19.37 5.18
N GLY A 357 -9.24 -18.44 5.44
CA GLY A 357 -7.83 -18.60 5.07
C GLY A 357 -7.58 -18.60 3.57
N MET A 358 -8.36 -17.82 2.82
CA MET A 358 -8.16 -17.68 1.37
C MET A 358 -6.77 -17.14 1.05
N ALA A 359 -6.08 -17.82 0.14
CA ALA A 359 -4.75 -17.47 -0.30
C ALA A 359 -4.45 -17.97 -1.71
N LEU A 360 -3.45 -17.34 -2.34
CA LEU A 360 -2.97 -17.67 -3.67
C LEU A 360 -1.44 -17.64 -3.68
N ALA A 361 -0.82 -18.81 -3.78
CA ALA A 361 0.62 -18.91 -3.97
C ALA A 361 0.99 -18.88 -5.46
N VAL A 362 2.11 -18.24 -5.79
CA VAL A 362 2.56 -18.09 -7.18
C VAL A 362 4.02 -18.51 -7.34
N ALA A 363 4.34 -19.07 -8.51
CA ALA A 363 5.70 -19.37 -8.95
C ALA A 363 5.77 -19.35 -10.50
N PRO A 364 6.95 -19.22 -11.11
CA PRO A 364 7.10 -19.38 -12.56
C PRO A 364 6.68 -20.78 -13.03
N GLN A 365 6.17 -20.90 -14.27
CA GLN A 365 5.86 -22.18 -14.93
C GLN A 365 7.09 -23.01 -15.32
#